data_AF-A0A9D6U8W3-F1
#
_entry.id   AF-A0A9D6U8W3-F1
#
_cell.length_a   1.000
_cell.length_b   1.000
_cell.length_c   1.000
_cell.angle_alpha   90.00
_cell.angle_beta   90.00
_cell.angle_gamma   90.00
#
_symmetry.space_group_name_H-M   'P 1'
#
loop_
_entity.id
_entity.type
_entity.pdbx_description
1 polymer ?
#
loop_
_entity_poly.entity_id
_entity_poly.type
_entity_poly.pdbx_seq_one_letter_code
_entity_poly.pdbx_strand_id
1 'polypeptide(L)' 'MSHIIIEVDEQIARAFTQADKQQQRNISMVISSWLKKLVNTSSLNSYKQMLDAMSDEACKNGLTPEKLEHLLKEND' A
#
# COMPACT_ATOMS: atom_id res chain seq x y z
N MET A 1 -10.16 -8.96 18.19
CA MET A 1 -9.04 -9.52 17.41
C MET A 1 -9.63 -10.19 16.18
N SER A 2 -9.05 -9.98 15.00
CA SER A 2 -9.45 -10.70 13.78
C SER A 2 -8.39 -11.75 13.43
N HIS A 3 -8.81 -12.86 12.84
CA HIS A 3 -7.93 -13.93 12.39
C HIS A 3 -8.25 -14.26 10.94
N ILE A 4 -7.21 -14.61 10.18
CA ILE A 4 -7.32 -15.13 8.81
C ILE A 4 -6.70 -16.52 8.79
N ILE A 5 -7.19 -17.38 7.90
CA ILE A 5 -6.59 -18.69 7.63
C ILE A 5 -5.75 -18.52 6.36
N ILE A 6 -4.49 -18.95 6.41
CA ILE A 6 -3.58 -18.93 5.27
C ILE A 6 -3.24 -20.38 4.97
N GLU A 7 -3.59 -20.84 3.78
CA GLU A 7 -3.19 -22.16 3.29
C GLU A 7 -1.69 -22.14 2.96
N VAL A 8 -0.97 -23.13 3.48
CA VAL A 8 0.47 -23.30 3.29
C VAL A 8 0.77 -24.77 3.01
N ASP A 9 1.99 -25.05 2.55
CA ASP A 9 2.48 -26.42 2.40
C ASP A 9 2.38 -27.19 3.73
N GLU A 10 2.06 -28.47 3.65
CA GLU A 10 1.84 -29.33 4.82
C GLU A 10 3.08 -29.38 5.74
N GLN A 11 4.29 -29.40 5.17
CA GLN A 11 5.52 -29.44 5.97
C GLN A 11 5.70 -28.13 6.74
N ILE A 12 5.33 -27.01 6.14
CA ILE A 12 5.37 -25.69 6.78
C ILE A 12 4.35 -25.62 7.92
N ALA A 13 3.12 -26.12 7.69
CA ALA A 13 2.09 -26.17 8.73
C ALA A 13 2.55 -27.00 9.94
N ARG A 14 3.15 -28.18 9.69
CA ARG A 14 3.71 -29.04 10.73
C ARG A 14 4.85 -28.35 11.48
N ALA A 15 5.79 -27.74 10.77
CA ALA A 15 6.92 -27.03 11.38
C ALA A 15 6.45 -25.84 12.24
N PHE A 16 5.48 -25.06 11.78
CA PHE A 16 4.92 -23.95 12.56
C PHE A 16 4.22 -24.44 13.83
N THR A 17 3.46 -25.54 13.73
CA THR A 17 2.72 -26.09 14.88
C THR A 17 3.65 -26.66 15.95
N GLN A 18 4.80 -27.19 15.55
CA GLN A 18 5.82 -27.71 16.46
C GLN A 18 6.75 -26.64 17.04
N ALA A 19 6.79 -25.44 16.44
CA ALA A 19 7.59 -24.32 16.92
C ALA A 19 7.09 -23.81 18.28
N ASP A 20 7.99 -23.21 19.06
CA ASP A 20 7.60 -22.64 20.35
C ASP A 20 6.70 -21.40 20.19
N LYS A 21 6.04 -21.00 21.29
CA LYS A 21 5.11 -19.85 21.28
C LYS A 21 5.79 -18.55 20.87
N GLN A 22 7.08 -18.37 21.17
CA GLN A 22 7.81 -17.15 20.80
C GLN A 22 8.05 -17.13 19.29
N GLN A 23 8.48 -18.25 18.72
CA GLN A 23 8.66 -18.41 17.28
C GLN A 23 7.35 -18.19 16.51
N GLN A 24 6.24 -18.81 16.96
CA GLN A 24 4.92 -18.62 16.34
C GLN A 24 4.47 -17.15 16.35
N ARG A 25 4.70 -16.43 17.47
CA ARG A 25 4.41 -14.99 17.59
C ARG A 25 5.27 -14.15 16.66
N ASN A 26 6.56 -14.45 16.58
CA ASN A 26 7.48 -13.74 15.70
C ASN A 26 7.05 -13.90 14.22
N ILE A 27 6.72 -15.12 13.81
CA ILE A 27 6.20 -15.40 12.46
C ILE A 27 4.90 -14.63 12.20
N SER A 28 3.97 -14.62 13.16
CA SER A 28 2.72 -13.87 13.04
C SER A 28 2.95 -12.36 12.85
N MET A 29 3.94 -11.79 13.54
CA MET A 29 4.33 -10.38 13.37
C MET A 29 4.94 -10.09 12.00
N VAL A 30 5.77 -11.01 11.48
CA VAL A 30 6.36 -10.89 10.14
C VAL A 30 5.27 -10.93 9.06
N ILE A 31 4.36 -11.91 9.13
CA ILE A 31 3.24 -12.03 8.18
C ILE A 31 2.36 -10.78 8.24
N SER A 32 2.00 -10.33 9.45
CA SER A 32 1.17 -9.12 9.63
C SER A 32 1.84 -7.88 9.04
N SER A 33 3.15 -7.73 9.24
CA SER A 33 3.92 -6.60 8.70
C SER A 33 3.98 -6.65 7.17
N TRP A 34 4.14 -7.84 6.60
CA TRP A 34 4.11 -8.03 5.15
C TRP A 34 2.71 -7.72 4.56
N LEU A 35 1.64 -8.23 5.17
CA LEU A 35 0.26 -7.94 4.74
C LEU A 35 -0.10 -6.44 4.87
N LYS A 36 0.44 -5.74 5.88
CA LYS A 36 0.25 -4.29 6.01
C LYS A 36 0.84 -3.51 4.83
N LYS A 37 1.90 -4.03 4.19
CA LYS A 37 2.43 -3.42 2.95
C LYS A 37 1.41 -3.51 1.82
N LEU A 38 0.62 -4.58 1.71
CA LEU A 38 -0.42 -4.67 0.69
C LEU A 38 -1.49 -3.60 0.89
N VAL A 39 -1.92 -3.37 2.13
CA VAL A 39 -2.86 -2.28 2.46
C VAL A 39 -2.30 -0.92 2.08
N ASN A 40 -1.03 -0.66 2.42
CA ASN A 40 -0.38 0.62 2.12
C ASN A 40 -0.09 0.81 0.63
N THR A 41 0.24 -0.26 -0.11
CA THR A 41 0.42 -0.19 -1.55
C THR A 41 -0.91 0.05 -2.26
N SER A 42 -1.99 -0.59 -1.81
CA SER A 42 -3.34 -0.33 -2.31
C SER A 42 -3.76 1.13 -2.07
N SER A 43 -3.54 1.67 -0.86
CA SER A 43 -3.89 3.06 -0.58
C SER A 43 -3.02 4.07 -1.34
N LEU A 44 -1.72 3.82 -1.49
CA LEU A 44 -0.85 4.66 -2.31
C LEU A 44 -1.23 4.62 -3.79
N ASN A 45 -1.62 3.44 -4.31
CA ASN A 45 -2.12 3.32 -5.68
C ASN A 45 -3.44 4.05 -5.86
N SER A 46 -4.39 3.94 -4.92
CA SER A 46 -5.63 4.70 -4.95
C SER A 46 -5.41 6.21 -4.90
N TYR A 47 -4.47 6.68 -4.06
CA TYR A 47 -4.15 8.10 -3.96
C TYR A 47 -3.49 8.63 -5.23
N LYS A 48 -2.54 7.86 -5.80
CA LYS A 48 -1.92 8.21 -7.08
C LYS A 48 -2.96 8.28 -8.20
N GLN A 49 -3.87 7.30 -8.29
CA GLN A 49 -4.95 7.33 -9.28
C GLN A 49 -5.86 8.54 -9.13
N MET A 50 -6.16 8.96 -7.88
CA MET A 50 -6.90 10.19 -7.62
C MET A 50 -6.13 11.43 -8.12
N LEU A 51 -4.84 11.54 -7.81
CA LEU A 51 -4.01 12.67 -8.27
C LEU A 51 -3.87 12.71 -9.79
N ASP A 52 -3.70 11.56 -10.43
CA ASP A 52 -3.62 11.45 -11.89
C ASP A 52 -4.93 11.92 -12.53
N ALA A 53 -6.09 11.50 -11.98
CA ALA A 53 -7.40 11.94 -12.45
C ALA A 53 -7.62 13.46 -12.29
N MET A 54 -7.21 14.04 -11.16
CA MET A 54 -7.28 15.49 -10.93
C MET A 54 -6.36 16.26 -11.89
N SER A 55 -5.16 15.72 -12.16
CA SER A 55 -4.21 16.32 -13.10
C SER A 55 -4.72 16.30 -14.53
N ASP A 56 -5.31 15.17 -14.96
CA ASP A 56 -5.96 15.04 -16.26
C ASP A 56 -7.12 16.01 -16.44
N GLU A 57 -7.94 16.19 -15.41
CA GLU A 57 -9.06 17.14 -15.42
C GLU A 57 -8.58 18.60 -15.47
N ALA A 58 -7.56 18.95 -14.69
CA ALA A 58 -6.94 20.26 -14.73
C ALA A 58 -6.36 20.57 -16.12
N CYS A 59 -5.67 19.60 -16.73
CA CYS A 59 -5.11 19.74 -18.08
C CYS A 59 -6.21 19.90 -19.14
N LYS A 60 -7.30 19.11 -19.06
CA LYS A 60 -8.50 19.28 -19.91
C LYS A 60 -9.14 20.66 -19.78
N ASN A 61 -9.15 21.20 -18.57
CA ASN A 61 -9.64 22.56 -18.30
C ASN A 61 -8.61 23.65 -18.65
N GLY A 62 -7.51 23.28 -19.31
CA GLY A 62 -6.53 24.19 -19.87
C GLY A 62 -5.46 24.66 -18.89
N LEU A 63 -5.35 24.07 -17.70
CA LEU A 63 -4.21 24.22 -16.78
C LEU A 63 -3.10 23.26 -17.20
N THR A 64 -2.32 23.67 -18.19
CA THR A 64 -1.14 22.91 -18.64
C THR A 64 0.05 23.16 -17.70
N PRO A 65 1.07 22.29 -17.69
CA PRO A 65 2.26 22.47 -16.85
C PRO A 65 2.92 23.84 -17.04
N GLU A 66 2.96 24.34 -18.28
CA GLU A 66 3.55 25.64 -18.62
C GLU A 66 2.72 26.79 -18.02
N LYS A 67 1.39 26.70 -18.10
CA LYS A 67 0.50 27.70 -17.49
C LYS A 67 0.56 27.67 -15.96
N LEU A 68 0.65 26.49 -15.37
CA LEU A 68 0.84 26.34 -13.93
C LEU A 68 2.15 26.99 -13.49
N GLU A 69 3.23 26.76 -14.23
CA GLU A 69 4.54 27.35 -13.95
C GLU A 69 4.51 28.89 -14.06
N HIS A 70 3.80 29.43 -15.05
CA HIS A 70 3.57 30.87 -15.16
C HIS A 70 2.79 31.43 -13.96
N LEU A 71 1.68 30.80 -13.58
CA LEU A 71 0.86 31.23 -12.44
C LEU A 71 1.62 31.19 -11.11
N LEU A 72 2.48 30.19 -10.91
CA LEU A 72 3.30 30.06 -9.70
C LEU A 72 4.35 31.17 -9.62
N LYS A 73 5.01 31.50 -10.73
CA LYS A 73 5.97 32.62 -10.81
C LYS A 73 5.34 34.00 -10.63
N GLU A 74 4.06 34.15 -10.95
CA GLU A 74 3.32 35.40 -10.77
C GLU A 74 2.86 35.64 -9.32
N ASN A 75 2.89 34.61 -8.46
CA ASN A 75 2.46 34.68 -7.06
C ASN A 75 3.61 34.49 -6.05
N ASP A 76 4.87 34.49 -6.52
CA ASP A 76 6.09 34.64 -5.72
C ASP A 76 6.52 36.13 -5.67
#